data_AF-U5WIU1-F1
#
_entry.id   AF-U5WIU1-F1
#
_cell.length_a   1.000
_cell.length_b   1.000
_cell.length_c   1.000
_cell.angle_alpha   90.00
_cell.angle_beta   90.00
_cell.angle_gamma   90.00
#
_symmetry.space_group_name_H-M   'P 1'
#
loop_
_entity.id
_entity.type
_entity.pdbx_description
1 polymer ?
#
loop_
_entity_poly.entity_id
_entity_poly.type
_entity_poly.pdbx_seq_one_letter_code
_entity_poly.pdbx_strand_id
1 'polypeptide(L)'
;MDIGRLVTRYARRFSRVHAGVHSVSSPLGAWLLLALAAPVARGRVRDDIEDVLGTDAEHARRALDELLADPPDVIRAALAVWGFDDWPGGLPADVDVGPVPSQEQANGWARDHTDGLIERFPVAVSDMTAVLASALATRISWRRPYEVTDARELQSPWSTRLADALTLGGADGYFTDIEKLGKLGKLGKLGIGAVHPAVGNGDLHVTSVIASRDASFEAVLAAAHDIARREATGSTVRRRALADMTLGEGEFWTITQEHRPGGEQVRVVLPAWQATSNHDLTADPGLGFAAVGRALAAATTTSPGIPDISARQSAAARYGRWGFEAAAVTSVALRSAVVSSVPSRSATLRFGHPYAVVAVTGARRRGDPWAGVPVFAAWVCEPADVAAIG
;
A
#
# COMPACT_ATOMS: atom_id res chain seq x y z
N MET A 1 -5.97 9.25 -17.34
CA MET A 1 -5.22 10.36 -16.68
C MET A 1 -3.97 9.81 -15.93
N ASP A 2 -3.04 10.57 -15.34
CA ASP A 2 -2.03 10.01 -14.39
C ASP A 2 -2.69 9.84 -13.00
N ILE A 3 -3.51 8.80 -12.89
CA ILE A 3 -4.29 8.50 -11.67
C ILE A 3 -3.36 8.03 -10.55
N GLY A 4 -2.34 7.24 -10.87
CA GLY A 4 -1.32 6.81 -9.90
C GLY A 4 -0.70 7.97 -9.14
N ARG A 5 -0.37 9.09 -9.83
CA ARG A 5 0.12 10.31 -9.18
C ARG A 5 -0.90 10.99 -8.26
N LEU A 6 -2.19 10.97 -8.60
CA LEU A 6 -3.25 11.54 -7.75
C LEU A 6 -3.41 10.73 -6.46
N VAL A 7 -3.54 9.41 -6.58
CA VAL A 7 -3.67 8.52 -5.42
C VAL A 7 -2.37 8.51 -4.59
N THR A 8 -1.18 8.60 -5.21
CA THR A 8 0.10 8.83 -4.49
C THR A 8 0.16 10.19 -3.78
N ARG A 9 -0.43 11.27 -4.32
CA ARG A 9 -0.55 12.56 -3.60
C ARG A 9 -1.43 12.37 -2.36
N TYR A 10 -2.57 11.71 -2.50
CA TYR A 10 -3.50 11.47 -1.41
C TYR A 10 -2.92 10.53 -0.34
N ALA A 11 -2.19 9.47 -0.74
CA ALA A 11 -1.54 8.53 0.17
C ALA A 11 -0.58 9.20 1.17
N ARG A 12 0.09 10.30 0.79
CA ARG A 12 0.94 11.11 1.67
C ARG A 12 0.18 11.93 2.73
N ARG A 13 -1.13 12.10 2.59
CA ARG A 13 -2.04 12.59 3.63
C ARG A 13 -2.56 11.41 4.45
N PHE A 14 -3.01 10.36 3.74
CA PHE A 14 -3.59 9.15 4.31
C PHE A 14 -2.63 8.40 5.24
N SER A 15 -1.30 8.48 5.02
CA SER A 15 -0.28 7.79 5.83
C SER A 15 -0.38 8.07 7.33
N ARG A 16 -1.01 9.19 7.74
CA ARG A 16 -1.27 9.52 9.15
C ARG A 16 -2.09 8.47 9.89
N VAL A 17 -2.99 7.73 9.22
CA VAL A 17 -3.83 6.70 9.85
C VAL A 17 -2.99 5.57 10.47
N HIS A 18 -1.74 5.40 10.01
CA HIS A 18 -0.82 4.42 10.60
C HIS A 18 -0.30 4.83 11.99
N ALA A 19 -0.30 6.13 12.34
CA ALA A 19 0.09 6.68 13.65
C ALA A 19 1.39 6.11 14.29
N GLY A 20 2.32 5.59 13.47
CA GLY A 20 3.53 4.89 13.93
C GLY A 20 3.33 3.47 14.47
N VAL A 21 2.11 2.93 14.50
CA VAL A 21 1.75 1.59 15.03
C VAL A 21 1.55 0.55 13.92
N HIS A 22 1.60 -0.75 14.25
CA HIS A 22 1.49 -1.79 13.23
C HIS A 22 0.11 -1.77 12.58
N SER A 23 0.08 -1.51 11.27
CA SER A 23 -1.17 -1.24 10.59
C SER A 23 -1.04 -1.32 9.07
N VAL A 24 -2.15 -1.67 8.41
CA VAL A 24 -2.33 -1.64 6.96
C VAL A 24 -3.44 -0.65 6.61
N SER A 25 -3.36 -0.02 5.44
CA SER A 25 -4.36 0.91 4.92
C SER A 25 -4.46 0.80 3.39
N SER A 26 -5.56 1.26 2.82
CA SER A 26 -5.75 1.41 1.38
C SER A 26 -5.99 2.88 1.02
N PRO A 27 -4.96 3.63 0.58
CA PRO A 27 -5.16 5.01 0.12
C PRO A 27 -6.03 5.06 -1.14
N LEU A 28 -6.07 4.00 -1.95
CA LEU A 28 -6.99 3.90 -3.09
C LEU A 28 -8.45 3.86 -2.65
N GLY A 29 -8.84 2.94 -1.74
CA GLY A 29 -10.25 2.78 -1.36
C GLY A 29 -10.87 4.07 -0.83
N ALA A 30 -10.13 4.78 0.03
CA ALA A 30 -10.55 6.08 0.53
C ALA A 30 -10.57 7.17 -0.57
N TRP A 31 -9.63 7.17 -1.52
CA TRP A 31 -9.66 8.08 -2.68
C TRP A 31 -10.86 7.84 -3.59
N LEU A 32 -11.24 6.58 -3.83
CA LEU A 32 -12.41 6.21 -4.64
C LEU A 32 -13.72 6.75 -4.03
N LEU A 33 -13.87 6.69 -2.70
CA LEU A 33 -15.04 7.26 -2.01
C LEU A 33 -15.10 8.78 -2.09
N LEU A 34 -13.96 9.46 -1.96
CA LEU A 34 -13.88 10.91 -2.17
C LEU A 34 -14.24 11.28 -3.63
N ALA A 35 -13.74 10.51 -4.60
CA ALA A 35 -14.01 10.73 -6.03
C ALA A 35 -15.47 10.46 -6.42
N LEU A 36 -16.11 9.49 -5.77
CA LEU A 36 -17.52 9.18 -5.96
C LEU A 36 -18.42 10.32 -5.45
N ALA A 37 -18.10 10.88 -4.29
CA ALA A 37 -18.89 11.93 -3.65
C ALA A 37 -18.60 13.35 -4.16
N ALA A 38 -17.44 13.61 -4.76
CA ALA A 38 -17.04 14.95 -5.19
C ALA A 38 -18.03 15.67 -6.13
N PRO A 39 -18.70 14.99 -7.11
CA PRO A 39 -19.71 15.63 -7.96
C PRO A 39 -20.99 16.09 -7.23
N VAL A 40 -21.27 15.54 -6.04
CA VAL A 40 -22.42 15.94 -5.19
C VAL A 40 -22.14 17.27 -4.49
N ALA A 41 -20.87 17.57 -4.21
CA ALA A 41 -20.44 18.76 -3.49
C ALA A 41 -20.60 20.04 -4.31
N ARG A 42 -20.85 21.17 -3.63
CA ARG A 42 -21.01 22.49 -4.25
C ARG A 42 -20.26 23.58 -3.48
N GLY A 43 -19.78 24.59 -4.22
CA GLY A 43 -18.98 25.70 -3.67
C GLY A 43 -17.81 25.22 -2.83
N ARG A 44 -17.55 25.90 -1.71
CA ARG A 44 -16.41 25.61 -0.82
C ARG A 44 -16.28 24.14 -0.38
N VAL A 45 -17.38 23.40 -0.24
CA VAL A 45 -17.32 21.97 0.14
C VAL A 45 -16.75 21.13 -1.01
N ARG A 46 -16.98 21.53 -2.26
CA ARG A 46 -16.33 20.95 -3.43
C ARG A 46 -14.86 21.32 -3.47
N ASP A 47 -14.52 22.60 -3.28
CA ASP A 47 -13.13 23.08 -3.23
C ASP A 47 -12.29 22.32 -2.17
N ASP A 48 -12.86 22.08 -0.97
CA ASP A 48 -12.25 21.28 0.09
C ASP A 48 -11.90 19.85 -0.39
N ILE A 49 -12.81 19.20 -1.12
CA ILE A 49 -12.66 17.81 -1.60
C ILE A 49 -11.70 17.74 -2.80
N GLU A 50 -11.77 18.71 -3.72
CA GLU A 50 -10.91 18.78 -4.91
C GLU A 50 -9.43 18.99 -4.56
N ASP A 51 -9.09 19.77 -3.52
CA ASP A 51 -7.70 19.82 -3.05
C ASP A 51 -7.25 18.49 -2.39
N VAL A 52 -8.13 17.81 -1.65
CA VAL A 52 -7.81 16.51 -1.02
C VAL A 52 -7.52 15.44 -2.08
N LEU A 53 -8.38 15.31 -3.09
CA LEU A 53 -8.22 14.46 -4.27
C LEU A 53 -7.03 14.87 -5.14
N GLY A 54 -6.79 16.18 -5.22
CA GLY A 54 -5.73 16.81 -6.00
C GLY A 54 -6.06 17.04 -7.48
N THR A 55 -7.33 16.96 -7.85
CA THR A 55 -7.91 17.22 -9.17
C THR A 55 -9.38 17.62 -8.99
N ASP A 56 -10.00 18.23 -10.01
CA ASP A 56 -11.42 18.59 -9.94
C ASP A 56 -12.35 17.36 -9.91
N ALA A 57 -13.57 17.55 -9.44
CA ALA A 57 -14.55 16.50 -9.20
C ALA A 57 -14.94 15.73 -10.47
N GLU A 58 -14.90 16.37 -11.65
CA GLU A 58 -15.19 15.68 -12.90
C GLU A 58 -14.03 14.77 -13.31
N HIS A 59 -12.79 15.24 -13.23
CA HIS A 59 -11.62 14.41 -13.47
C HIS A 59 -11.50 13.29 -12.46
N ALA A 60 -11.78 13.56 -11.18
CA ALA A 60 -11.83 12.53 -10.14
C ALA A 60 -12.88 11.46 -10.45
N ARG A 61 -14.09 11.85 -10.84
CA ARG A 61 -15.14 10.91 -11.22
C ARG A 61 -14.78 10.12 -12.48
N ARG A 62 -14.26 10.77 -13.53
CA ARG A 62 -13.74 10.09 -14.73
C ARG A 62 -12.65 9.06 -14.39
N ALA A 63 -11.76 9.36 -13.44
CA ALA A 63 -10.75 8.41 -12.95
C ALA A 63 -11.34 7.25 -12.14
N LEU A 64 -12.38 7.49 -11.34
CA LEU A 64 -13.13 6.42 -10.67
C LEU A 64 -13.77 5.48 -11.69
N ASP A 65 -14.46 6.03 -12.70
CA ASP A 65 -15.08 5.24 -13.77
C ASP A 65 -14.01 4.50 -14.62
N GLU A 66 -12.87 5.14 -14.93
CA GLU A 66 -11.70 4.52 -15.61
C GLU A 66 -11.10 3.34 -14.83
N LEU A 67 -11.12 3.37 -13.48
CA LEU A 67 -10.55 2.31 -12.64
C LEU A 67 -11.52 1.12 -12.45
N LEU A 68 -12.81 1.39 -12.23
CA LEU A 68 -13.81 0.34 -11.99
C LEU A 68 -14.13 -0.48 -13.25
N ALA A 69 -14.03 0.11 -14.45
CA ALA A 69 -14.37 -0.57 -15.70
C ALA A 69 -13.33 -1.60 -16.18
N ASP A 70 -12.09 -1.57 -15.67
CA ASP A 70 -10.99 -2.45 -16.06
C ASP A 70 -9.97 -2.65 -14.92
N PRO A 71 -10.35 -3.26 -13.78
CA PRO A 71 -9.43 -3.63 -12.71
C PRO A 71 -8.49 -4.77 -13.16
N PRO A 72 -7.21 -4.78 -12.75
CA PRO A 72 -6.33 -5.94 -12.95
C PRO A 72 -6.86 -7.16 -12.21
N ASP A 73 -6.76 -8.36 -12.79
CA ASP A 73 -7.26 -9.64 -12.22
C ASP A 73 -6.84 -9.90 -10.76
N VAL A 74 -5.68 -9.35 -10.35
CA VAL A 74 -5.14 -9.48 -8.99
C VAL A 74 -5.78 -8.52 -7.97
N ILE A 75 -6.63 -7.57 -8.40
CA ILE A 75 -7.32 -6.60 -7.56
C ILE A 75 -8.83 -6.84 -7.65
N ARG A 76 -9.45 -7.20 -6.51
CA ARG A 76 -10.89 -6.99 -6.34
C ARG A 76 -11.12 -5.58 -5.83
N ALA A 77 -12.02 -4.85 -6.48
CA ALA A 77 -12.51 -3.55 -6.04
C ALA A 77 -14.04 -3.57 -6.07
N ALA A 78 -14.66 -3.14 -4.98
CA ALA A 78 -16.10 -2.94 -4.89
C ALA A 78 -16.41 -1.71 -4.04
N LEU A 79 -17.42 -0.95 -4.44
CA LEU A 79 -17.96 0.17 -3.66
C LEU A 79 -19.42 -0.10 -3.32
N ALA A 80 -19.87 0.44 -2.19
CA ALA A 80 -21.29 0.44 -1.83
C ALA A 80 -21.76 1.82 -1.40
N VAL A 81 -23.01 2.13 -1.72
CA VAL A 81 -23.74 3.35 -1.36
C VAL A 81 -25.13 2.92 -0.89
N TRP A 82 -25.28 2.76 0.44
CA TRP A 82 -26.52 2.32 1.06
C TRP A 82 -27.22 3.46 1.80
N GLY A 83 -28.55 3.49 1.79
CA GLY A 83 -29.37 4.54 2.43
C GLY A 83 -29.51 5.83 1.61
N PHE A 84 -29.30 5.78 0.29
CA PHE A 84 -29.51 6.91 -0.63
C PHE A 84 -30.46 6.51 -1.77
N ASP A 85 -31.74 6.83 -1.64
CA ASP A 85 -32.75 6.52 -2.66
C ASP A 85 -32.54 7.35 -3.95
N ASP A 86 -32.19 8.63 -3.80
CA ASP A 86 -31.95 9.59 -4.90
C ASP A 86 -30.49 10.09 -4.91
N TRP A 87 -29.52 9.24 -5.29
CA TRP A 87 -28.11 9.67 -5.37
C TRP A 87 -27.88 10.73 -6.48
N PRO A 88 -27.38 11.95 -6.17
CA PRO A 88 -27.21 13.00 -7.16
C PRO A 88 -26.10 12.73 -8.17
N GLY A 89 -26.43 12.83 -9.47
CA GLY A 89 -25.46 12.73 -10.57
C GLY A 89 -25.18 11.29 -11.06
N GLY A 90 -25.89 10.29 -10.52
CA GLY A 90 -25.80 8.89 -10.96
C GLY A 90 -24.55 8.15 -10.46
N LEU A 91 -24.71 6.86 -10.18
CA LEU A 91 -23.64 5.98 -9.72
C LEU A 91 -23.07 5.14 -10.89
N PRO A 92 -21.79 4.69 -10.81
CA PRO A 92 -21.29 3.63 -11.70
C PRO A 92 -22.12 2.35 -11.53
N ALA A 93 -22.24 1.54 -12.57
CA ALA A 93 -23.08 0.33 -12.56
C ALA A 93 -22.61 -0.73 -11.54
N ASP A 94 -21.30 -0.76 -11.28
CA ASP A 94 -20.64 -1.73 -10.39
C ASP A 94 -20.58 -1.27 -8.92
N VAL A 95 -21.43 -0.30 -8.53
CA VAL A 95 -21.62 0.13 -7.14
C VAL A 95 -22.84 -0.56 -6.56
N ASP A 96 -22.66 -1.23 -5.42
CA ASP A 96 -23.73 -1.85 -4.65
C ASP A 96 -24.64 -0.76 -4.05
N VAL A 97 -25.96 -0.86 -4.27
CA VAL A 97 -26.94 0.16 -3.92
C VAL A 97 -28.20 -0.43 -3.31
N GLY A 98 -28.78 0.26 -2.32
CA GLY A 98 -29.99 -0.17 -1.65
C GLY A 98 -30.23 0.51 -0.30
N PRO A 99 -31.18 0.02 0.50
CA PRO A 99 -31.33 0.44 1.90
C PRO A 99 -30.09 0.02 2.73
N VAL A 100 -29.90 0.63 3.90
CA VAL A 100 -28.84 0.20 4.83
C VAL A 100 -29.08 -1.26 5.24
N PRO A 101 -28.12 -2.18 5.00
CA PRO A 101 -28.31 -3.60 5.21
C PRO A 101 -28.22 -3.99 6.69
N SER A 102 -28.61 -5.21 7.03
CA SER A 102 -28.33 -5.77 8.36
C SER A 102 -26.81 -5.94 8.58
N GLN A 103 -26.37 -5.99 9.84
CA GLN A 103 -24.96 -6.23 10.15
C GLN A 103 -24.44 -7.55 9.58
N GLU A 104 -25.28 -8.59 9.50
CA GLU A 104 -24.91 -9.88 8.89
C GLU A 104 -24.72 -9.75 7.38
N GLN A 105 -25.61 -9.02 6.70
CA GLN A 105 -25.50 -8.73 5.27
C GLN A 105 -24.26 -7.87 4.97
N ALA A 106 -23.97 -6.84 5.77
CA ALA A 106 -22.76 -6.02 5.64
C ALA A 106 -21.46 -6.83 5.89
N ASN A 107 -21.49 -7.77 6.84
CA ASN A 107 -20.37 -8.70 7.08
C ASN A 107 -20.19 -9.69 5.91
N GLY A 108 -21.29 -10.17 5.30
CA GLY A 108 -21.26 -10.97 4.08
C GLY A 108 -20.65 -10.20 2.91
N TRP A 109 -21.15 -8.99 2.65
CA TRP A 109 -20.61 -8.09 1.63
C TRP A 109 -19.10 -7.84 1.80
N ALA A 110 -18.65 -7.58 3.03
CA ALA A 110 -17.23 -7.39 3.32
C ALA A 110 -16.40 -8.68 3.09
N ARG A 111 -16.92 -9.85 3.49
CA ARG A 111 -16.26 -11.15 3.28
C ARG A 111 -16.11 -11.44 1.79
N ASP A 112 -17.19 -11.34 1.03
CA ASP A 112 -17.26 -11.80 -0.35
C ASP A 112 -16.43 -10.90 -1.29
N HIS A 113 -16.47 -9.58 -1.08
CA HIS A 113 -15.65 -8.62 -1.82
C HIS A 113 -14.18 -8.54 -1.36
N THR A 114 -13.79 -9.30 -0.33
CA THR A 114 -12.38 -9.38 0.13
C THR A 114 -11.78 -10.78 0.13
N ASP A 115 -12.42 -11.74 -0.54
CA ASP A 115 -12.05 -13.17 -0.52
C ASP A 115 -11.81 -13.71 0.92
N GLY A 116 -12.63 -13.27 1.87
CA GLY A 116 -12.55 -13.65 3.28
C GLY A 116 -11.52 -12.92 4.14
N LEU A 117 -10.72 -11.99 3.59
CA LEU A 117 -9.71 -11.26 4.37
C LEU A 117 -10.33 -10.32 5.42
N ILE A 118 -11.57 -9.86 5.20
CA ILE A 118 -12.31 -8.98 6.11
C ILE A 118 -13.68 -9.61 6.43
N GLU A 119 -13.72 -10.47 7.44
CA GLU A 119 -14.94 -11.21 7.85
C GLU A 119 -16.07 -10.35 8.43
N ARG A 120 -15.77 -9.10 8.83
CA ARG A 120 -16.69 -8.20 9.54
C ARG A 120 -16.58 -6.78 9.01
N PHE A 121 -17.71 -6.13 8.81
CA PHE A 121 -17.79 -4.75 8.38
C PHE A 121 -17.27 -3.79 9.49
N PRO A 122 -16.52 -2.72 9.17
CA PRO A 122 -15.84 -1.88 10.17
C PRO A 122 -16.74 -0.99 11.04
N VAL A 123 -18.05 -0.97 10.79
CA VAL A 123 -19.04 -0.09 11.43
C VAL A 123 -20.26 -0.93 11.85
N ALA A 124 -20.89 -0.55 12.96
CA ALA A 124 -22.24 -1.01 13.31
C ALA A 124 -23.24 -0.30 12.38
N VAL A 125 -23.72 -0.99 11.33
CA VAL A 125 -24.57 -0.37 10.29
C VAL A 125 -26.03 -0.22 10.73
N SER A 126 -26.46 -0.92 11.78
CA SER A 126 -27.85 -0.87 12.31
C SER A 126 -28.31 0.53 12.70
N ASP A 127 -27.38 1.39 13.08
CA ASP A 127 -27.65 2.71 13.67
C ASP A 127 -27.40 3.84 12.66
N MET A 128 -26.98 3.50 11.43
CA MET A 128 -26.59 4.42 10.38
C MET A 128 -27.76 4.74 9.45
N THR A 129 -28.01 6.02 9.16
CA THR A 129 -29.01 6.43 8.15
C THR A 129 -28.54 6.12 6.73
N ALA A 130 -27.23 6.19 6.48
CA ALA A 130 -26.61 5.88 5.20
C ALA A 130 -25.14 5.48 5.37
N VAL A 131 -24.59 4.74 4.40
CA VAL A 131 -23.24 4.17 4.44
C VAL A 131 -22.57 4.30 3.07
N LEU A 132 -21.31 4.76 3.05
CA LEU A 132 -20.42 4.66 1.89
C LEU A 132 -19.27 3.70 2.24
N ALA A 133 -19.04 2.68 1.42
CA ALA A 133 -18.05 1.64 1.68
C ALA A 133 -17.14 1.38 0.48
N SER A 134 -15.88 1.03 0.74
CA SER A 134 -14.94 0.53 -0.27
C SER A 134 -14.31 -0.77 0.22
N ALA A 135 -14.49 -1.86 -0.52
CA ALA A 135 -13.74 -3.09 -0.34
C ALA A 135 -12.65 -3.17 -1.42
N LEU A 136 -11.42 -3.43 -0.98
CA LEU A 136 -10.29 -3.72 -1.86
C LEU A 136 -9.56 -4.93 -1.30
N ALA A 137 -9.28 -5.90 -2.15
CA ALA A 137 -8.47 -7.07 -1.82
C ALA A 137 -7.53 -7.45 -2.96
N THR A 138 -6.43 -8.10 -2.59
CA THR A 138 -5.46 -8.66 -3.54
C THR A 138 -4.82 -9.89 -2.97
N ARG A 139 -4.39 -10.79 -3.85
CA ARG A 139 -3.82 -12.09 -3.51
C ARG A 139 -2.82 -12.48 -4.60
N ILE A 140 -1.53 -12.46 -4.28
CA ILE A 140 -0.45 -12.73 -5.25
C ILE A 140 0.60 -13.69 -4.69
N SER A 141 1.04 -14.63 -5.52
CA SER A 141 2.20 -15.49 -5.27
C SER A 141 3.47 -14.80 -5.71
N TRP A 142 4.55 -14.90 -4.94
CA TRP A 142 5.84 -14.34 -5.35
C TRP A 142 6.39 -15.12 -6.56
N ARG A 143 6.93 -14.43 -7.57
CA ARG A 143 7.64 -15.08 -8.70
C ARG A 143 8.85 -15.89 -8.22
N ARG A 144 9.39 -15.53 -7.06
CA ARG A 144 10.41 -16.25 -6.31
C ARG A 144 9.98 -16.28 -4.84
N PRO A 145 9.41 -17.39 -4.34
CA PRO A 145 9.14 -17.59 -2.92
C PRO A 145 10.41 -17.41 -2.08
N TYR A 146 10.21 -17.03 -0.82
CA TYR A 146 11.31 -16.86 0.13
C TYR A 146 11.84 -18.19 0.64
N GLU A 147 13.15 -18.23 0.89
CA GLU A 147 13.77 -19.18 1.78
C GLU A 147 13.52 -18.75 3.24
N VAL A 148 13.70 -19.65 4.20
CA VAL A 148 13.56 -19.38 5.64
C VAL A 148 14.94 -19.46 6.30
N THR A 149 15.22 -18.59 7.26
CA THR A 149 16.46 -18.59 8.06
C THR A 149 16.17 -18.20 9.51
N ASP A 150 17.14 -18.43 10.41
CA ASP A 150 17.11 -18.04 11.82
C ASP A 150 16.90 -16.52 11.94
N ALA A 151 15.90 -16.10 12.72
CA ALA A 151 15.55 -14.69 12.91
C ALA A 151 16.69 -13.82 13.47
N ARG A 152 17.75 -14.40 14.06
CA ARG A 152 18.99 -13.71 14.44
C ARG A 152 19.67 -13.03 13.26
N GLU A 153 19.45 -13.50 12.03
CA GLU A 153 19.97 -12.84 10.82
C GLU A 153 19.37 -11.44 10.57
N LEU A 154 18.23 -11.10 11.19
CA LEU A 154 17.70 -9.74 11.21
C LEU A 154 18.53 -8.77 12.07
N GLN A 155 19.43 -9.28 12.93
CA GLN A 155 20.22 -8.50 13.89
C GLN A 155 19.37 -7.51 14.70
N SER A 156 18.20 -7.98 15.16
CA SER A 156 17.09 -7.15 15.60
C SER A 156 16.67 -7.46 17.05
N PRO A 157 16.08 -6.50 17.79
CA PRO A 157 15.28 -6.82 18.97
C PRO A 157 14.15 -7.82 18.69
N TRP A 158 13.64 -7.89 17.45
CA TRP A 158 12.64 -8.87 17.02
C TRP A 158 13.18 -10.31 17.03
N SER A 159 14.49 -10.50 16.85
CA SER A 159 15.18 -11.80 16.95
C SER A 159 15.14 -12.44 18.36
N THR A 160 14.48 -11.79 19.33
CA THR A 160 14.19 -12.34 20.68
C THR A 160 12.77 -12.91 20.80
N ARG A 161 11.90 -12.65 19.83
CA ARG A 161 10.46 -13.01 19.81
C ARG A 161 10.02 -13.75 18.54
N LEU A 162 10.97 -13.99 17.62
CA LEU A 162 10.82 -14.77 16.40
C LEU A 162 11.85 -15.90 16.42
N ALA A 163 11.48 -17.07 15.93
CA ALA A 163 12.40 -18.12 15.53
C ALA A 163 12.87 -17.92 14.08
N ASP A 164 11.96 -17.53 13.18
CA ASP A 164 12.18 -17.54 11.73
C ASP A 164 12.12 -16.15 11.08
N ALA A 165 12.87 -15.97 10.00
CA ALA A 165 12.79 -14.85 9.07
C ALA A 165 12.80 -15.32 7.61
N LEU A 166 12.24 -14.51 6.72
CA LEU A 166 12.26 -14.71 5.27
C LEU A 166 13.60 -14.21 4.70
N THR A 167 14.19 -14.95 3.75
CA THR A 167 15.42 -14.58 3.06
C THR A 167 15.31 -14.79 1.55
N LEU A 168 15.93 -13.90 0.77
CA LEU A 168 16.08 -14.06 -0.68
C LEU A 168 17.47 -13.61 -1.13
N GLY A 169 18.28 -14.55 -1.64
CA GLY A 169 19.60 -14.28 -2.22
C GLY A 169 19.51 -13.91 -3.71
N GLY A 170 20.36 -12.97 -4.17
CA GLY A 170 20.27 -12.43 -5.53
C GLY A 170 18.92 -11.75 -5.77
N ALA A 171 18.48 -10.94 -4.81
CA ALA A 171 17.23 -10.18 -4.85
C ALA A 171 17.44 -8.81 -5.53
N ASP A 172 16.39 -8.24 -6.10
CA ASP A 172 16.39 -6.92 -6.75
C ASP A 172 16.48 -5.72 -5.78
N GLY A 173 16.88 -5.97 -4.53
CA GLY A 173 17.03 -4.94 -3.50
C GLY A 173 18.24 -4.03 -3.72
N TYR A 174 18.17 -2.80 -3.19
CA TYR A 174 19.19 -1.77 -3.43
C TYR A 174 19.19 -0.65 -2.38
N PHE A 175 20.26 0.16 -2.37
CA PHE A 175 20.35 1.38 -1.56
C PHE A 175 19.96 2.63 -2.38
N THR A 176 19.30 3.59 -1.75
CA THR A 176 18.91 4.89 -2.36
C THR A 176 19.06 6.04 -1.36
N ASP A 177 19.26 7.26 -1.87
CA ASP A 177 19.23 8.49 -1.06
C ASP A 177 17.78 8.93 -0.84
N ILE A 178 17.17 8.58 0.30
CA ILE A 178 15.75 8.90 0.56
C ILE A 178 15.53 10.41 0.67
N GLU A 179 16.49 11.18 1.21
CA GLU A 179 16.43 12.65 1.31
C GLU A 179 16.21 13.36 -0.05
N LYS A 180 16.61 12.71 -1.16
CA LYS A 180 16.55 13.28 -2.51
C LYS A 180 15.21 12.98 -3.21
N LEU A 181 14.30 12.24 -2.58
CA LEU A 181 12.97 11.89 -3.10
C LEU A 181 11.94 13.02 -2.87
N GLY A 182 12.10 14.12 -3.60
CA GLY A 182 11.01 15.03 -3.97
C GLY A 182 10.27 15.74 -2.83
N LYS A 183 10.79 16.90 -2.40
CA LYS A 183 10.18 17.84 -1.43
C LYS A 183 10.00 17.32 0.00
N LEU A 184 10.61 16.19 0.38
CA LEU A 184 10.68 15.71 1.77
C LEU A 184 11.50 16.60 2.73
N GLY A 185 12.10 17.71 2.26
CA GLY A 185 13.01 18.60 3.00
C GLY A 185 12.45 19.40 4.20
N LYS A 186 11.43 18.86 4.87
CA LYS A 186 10.97 19.28 6.22
C LYS A 186 10.72 18.08 7.16
N LEU A 187 10.89 16.84 6.69
CA LEU A 187 10.53 15.58 7.38
C LEU A 187 11.77 14.82 7.90
N GLY A 188 12.79 15.55 8.36
CA GLY A 188 14.00 14.98 8.97
C GLY A 188 15.12 14.60 7.98
N LYS A 189 16.23 14.10 8.55
CA LYS A 189 17.37 13.55 7.80
C LYS A 189 17.13 12.06 7.58
N LEU A 190 16.74 11.69 6.37
CA LEU A 190 16.37 10.31 6.02
C LEU A 190 17.57 9.49 5.52
N GLY A 191 18.72 10.14 5.31
CA GLY A 191 19.98 9.52 4.88
C GLY A 191 19.86 8.59 3.68
N ILE A 192 20.51 7.43 3.84
CA ILE A 192 20.41 6.28 2.94
C ILE A 192 19.27 5.39 3.44
N GLY A 193 18.46 4.86 2.53
CA GLY A 193 17.54 3.77 2.80
C GLY A 193 17.82 2.54 1.95
N ALA A 194 17.33 1.39 2.40
CA ALA A 194 17.29 0.16 1.61
C ALA A 194 15.87 -0.08 1.09
N VAL A 195 15.81 -0.53 -0.16
CA VAL A 195 14.58 -0.89 -0.87
C VAL A 195 14.65 -2.37 -1.23
N HIS A 196 13.52 -3.07 -1.12
CA HIS A 196 13.34 -4.41 -1.66
C HIS A 196 12.02 -4.50 -2.43
N PRO A 197 12.05 -4.54 -3.78
CA PRO A 197 10.86 -4.77 -4.58
C PRO A 197 10.59 -6.28 -4.73
N ALA A 198 9.53 -6.76 -4.09
CA ALA A 198 9.00 -8.10 -4.28
C ALA A 198 8.00 -8.10 -5.46
N VAL A 199 8.19 -9.02 -6.41
CA VAL A 199 7.39 -9.10 -7.64
C VAL A 199 6.45 -10.30 -7.58
N GLY A 200 5.15 -10.06 -7.66
CA GLY A 200 4.11 -11.09 -7.70
C GLY A 200 3.86 -11.67 -9.09
N ASN A 201 3.02 -12.70 -9.18
CA ASN A 201 2.24 -12.97 -10.38
C ASN A 201 1.23 -11.83 -10.64
N GLY A 202 0.88 -11.62 -11.91
CA GLY A 202 0.11 -10.45 -12.33
C GLY A 202 0.87 -9.12 -12.15
N ASP A 203 0.10 -8.03 -12.17
CA ASP A 203 0.58 -6.65 -12.29
C ASP A 203 0.60 -5.91 -10.94
N LEU A 204 1.04 -6.57 -9.86
CA LEU A 204 1.21 -5.94 -8.55
C LEU A 204 2.66 -6.06 -8.06
N HIS A 205 3.25 -4.91 -7.75
CA HIS A 205 4.59 -4.76 -7.20
C HIS A 205 4.49 -4.39 -5.72
N VAL A 206 5.14 -5.15 -4.83
CA VAL A 206 5.14 -4.90 -3.39
C VAL A 206 6.53 -4.44 -2.97
N THR A 207 6.67 -3.17 -2.62
CA THR A 207 7.95 -2.55 -2.32
C THR A 207 8.10 -2.32 -0.82
N SER A 208 9.06 -2.99 -0.19
CA SER A 208 9.48 -2.75 1.19
C SER A 208 10.58 -1.69 1.21
N VAL A 209 10.47 -0.70 2.11
CA VAL A 209 11.46 0.39 2.27
C VAL A 209 11.77 0.63 3.74
N ILE A 210 13.06 0.61 4.07
CA ILE A 210 13.59 0.90 5.41
C ILE A 210 14.62 2.04 5.33
N ALA A 211 14.62 2.89 6.36
CA ALA A 211 15.51 4.04 6.52
C ALA A 211 16.23 3.92 7.88
N SER A 212 16.85 4.98 8.39
CA SER A 212 17.35 5.00 9.77
C SER A 212 16.19 4.93 10.79
N ARG A 213 16.44 4.41 12.00
CA ARG A 213 15.45 4.35 13.11
C ARG A 213 15.00 5.73 13.58
N ASP A 214 15.81 6.76 13.36
CA ASP A 214 15.48 8.16 13.66
C ASP A 214 14.55 8.81 12.59
N ALA A 215 14.20 8.08 11.51
CA ALA A 215 13.28 8.56 10.50
C ALA A 215 11.82 8.48 10.96
N SER A 216 11.03 9.54 10.71
CA SER A 216 9.59 9.51 11.01
C SER A 216 8.84 8.58 10.04
N PHE A 217 7.83 7.87 10.53
CA PHE A 217 7.11 6.85 9.76
C PHE A 217 6.42 7.44 8.51
N GLU A 218 5.91 8.67 8.58
CA GLU A 218 5.30 9.38 7.46
C GLU A 218 6.32 9.65 6.35
N ALA A 219 7.57 9.94 6.71
CA ALA A 219 8.65 10.20 5.77
C ALA A 219 9.06 8.93 5.02
N VAL A 220 9.17 7.80 5.73
CA VAL A 220 9.47 6.48 5.14
C VAL A 220 8.32 6.00 4.24
N LEU A 221 7.05 6.15 4.68
CA LEU A 221 5.87 5.86 3.85
C LEU A 221 5.79 6.75 2.61
N ALA A 222 6.00 8.07 2.75
CA ALA A 222 5.96 9.01 1.63
C ALA A 222 7.07 8.79 0.59
N ALA A 223 8.23 8.28 1.04
CA ALA A 223 9.31 7.80 0.18
C ALA A 223 8.94 6.47 -0.50
N ALA A 224 8.41 5.49 0.25
CA ALA A 224 7.99 4.19 -0.28
C ALA A 224 6.95 4.34 -1.40
N HIS A 225 5.96 5.22 -1.23
CA HIS A 225 4.99 5.53 -2.29
C HIS A 225 5.61 6.16 -3.54
N ASP A 226 6.65 7.00 -3.41
CA ASP A 226 7.33 7.60 -4.56
C ASP A 226 8.22 6.58 -5.30
N ILE A 227 8.95 5.76 -4.54
CA ILE A 227 9.78 4.67 -5.07
C ILE A 227 8.91 3.64 -5.81
N ALA A 228 7.90 3.10 -5.14
CA ALA A 228 7.06 2.03 -5.70
C ALA A 228 6.29 2.50 -6.95
N ARG A 229 5.76 3.74 -6.96
CA ARG A 229 5.15 4.34 -8.15
C ARG A 229 6.16 4.49 -9.29
N ARG A 230 7.38 4.93 -9.00
CA ARG A 230 8.42 5.09 -10.03
C ARG A 230 8.79 3.74 -10.65
N GLU A 231 9.05 2.72 -9.84
CA GLU A 231 9.45 1.40 -10.36
C GLU A 231 8.29 0.73 -11.14
N ALA A 232 7.05 0.80 -10.64
CA ALA A 232 5.86 0.31 -11.35
C ALA A 232 5.53 1.06 -12.66
N THR A 233 6.10 2.26 -12.86
CA THR A 233 5.95 3.05 -14.10
C THR A 233 7.23 3.11 -14.95
N GLY A 234 8.27 2.33 -14.62
CA GLY A 234 9.56 2.34 -15.33
C GLY A 234 10.38 3.64 -15.16
N SER A 235 9.98 4.53 -14.25
CA SER A 235 10.71 5.75 -13.92
C SER A 235 11.93 5.42 -13.04
N THR A 236 13.09 5.99 -13.34
CA THR A 236 14.34 5.65 -12.65
C THR A 236 14.35 6.14 -11.19
N VAL A 237 14.69 5.22 -10.28
CA VAL A 237 15.12 5.52 -8.90
C VAL A 237 16.65 5.50 -8.87
N ARG A 238 17.28 6.50 -8.24
CA ARG A 238 18.75 6.59 -8.19
C ARG A 238 19.30 5.62 -7.14
N ARG A 239 19.65 4.42 -7.60
CA ARG A 239 20.38 3.42 -6.82
C ARG A 239 21.82 3.90 -6.53
N ARG A 240 22.38 3.55 -5.37
CA ARG A 240 23.83 3.62 -5.08
C ARG A 240 24.48 2.30 -5.49
N ALA A 241 25.70 2.33 -6.03
CA ALA A 241 26.49 1.12 -6.22
C ALA A 241 27.03 0.63 -4.87
N LEU A 242 27.21 -0.69 -4.70
CA LEU A 242 27.91 -1.22 -3.52
C LEU A 242 29.37 -0.77 -3.48
N ALA A 243 29.97 -0.45 -4.64
CA ALA A 243 31.27 0.21 -4.73
C ALA A 243 31.34 1.57 -3.99
N ASP A 244 30.26 2.35 -3.98
CA ASP A 244 30.18 3.67 -3.32
C ASP A 244 29.94 3.59 -1.80
N MET A 245 29.72 2.38 -1.27
CA MET A 245 29.37 2.13 0.12
C MET A 245 30.59 1.70 0.94
N THR A 246 30.57 2.03 2.24
CA THR A 246 31.57 1.55 3.21
C THR A 246 31.42 0.05 3.45
N LEU A 247 32.54 -0.67 3.54
CA LEU A 247 32.55 -2.09 3.93
C LEU A 247 32.33 -2.25 5.44
N GLY A 248 31.76 -3.38 5.84
CA GLY A 248 31.41 -3.69 7.23
C GLY A 248 29.92 -3.54 7.52
N GLU A 249 29.59 -3.32 8.80
CA GLU A 249 28.22 -3.18 9.28
C GLU A 249 27.70 -1.74 9.16
N GLY A 250 26.40 -1.62 8.90
CA GLY A 250 25.59 -0.41 9.01
C GLY A 250 24.26 -0.71 9.70
N GLU A 251 23.40 0.29 9.85
CA GLU A 251 22.22 0.22 10.74
C GLU A 251 21.22 -0.90 10.42
N PHE A 252 21.06 -1.19 9.13
CA PHE A 252 20.19 -2.24 8.59
C PHE A 252 20.88 -3.02 7.45
N TRP A 253 22.22 -3.06 7.43
CA TRP A 253 22.97 -3.78 6.39
C TRP A 253 24.35 -4.29 6.83
N THR A 254 24.87 -5.32 6.15
CA THR A 254 26.32 -5.59 6.07
C THR A 254 26.75 -5.52 4.62
N ILE A 255 27.94 -4.96 4.34
CA ILE A 255 28.58 -5.07 3.01
C ILE A 255 29.96 -5.71 3.15
N THR A 256 30.16 -6.82 2.44
CA THR A 256 31.43 -7.56 2.36
C THR A 256 32.01 -7.50 0.95
N GLN A 257 33.29 -7.83 0.80
CA GLN A 257 33.97 -7.89 -0.50
C GLN A 257 34.75 -9.20 -0.60
N GLU A 258 34.52 -9.96 -1.68
CA GLU A 258 35.26 -11.19 -2.00
C GLU A 258 36.05 -11.03 -3.30
N HIS A 259 37.26 -11.59 -3.34
CA HIS A 259 38.08 -11.68 -4.54
C HIS A 259 37.64 -12.88 -5.42
N ARG A 260 36.38 -12.85 -5.86
CA ARG A 260 35.77 -13.84 -6.77
C ARG A 260 35.00 -13.13 -7.90
N PRO A 261 34.96 -13.68 -9.12
CA PRO A 261 34.02 -13.26 -10.16
C PRO A 261 32.58 -13.43 -9.68
N GLY A 262 31.74 -12.39 -9.78
CA GLY A 262 30.35 -12.45 -9.31
C GLY A 262 29.50 -11.18 -9.50
N GLY A 263 30.12 -10.02 -9.68
CA GLY A 263 29.41 -8.73 -9.75
C GLY A 263 28.98 -8.22 -8.37
N GLU A 264 28.03 -7.28 -8.33
CA GLU A 264 27.38 -6.90 -7.07
C GLU A 264 26.24 -7.88 -6.76
N GLN A 265 26.18 -8.38 -5.53
CA GLN A 265 25.19 -9.36 -5.08
C GLN A 265 24.40 -8.80 -3.89
N VAL A 266 23.07 -8.90 -3.92
CA VAL A 266 22.21 -8.46 -2.82
C VAL A 266 21.40 -9.63 -2.28
N ARG A 267 21.42 -9.77 -0.97
CA ARG A 267 20.53 -10.65 -0.19
C ARG A 267 19.65 -9.79 0.70
N VAL A 268 18.38 -10.15 0.83
CA VAL A 268 17.44 -9.51 1.74
C VAL A 268 17.04 -10.50 2.83
N VAL A 269 16.97 -10.02 4.07
CA VAL A 269 16.38 -10.71 5.22
C VAL A 269 15.28 -9.82 5.80
N LEU A 270 14.07 -10.35 5.95
CA LEU A 270 12.91 -9.63 6.49
C LEU A 270 11.97 -10.58 7.26
N PRO A 271 11.23 -10.11 8.27
CA PRO A 271 10.24 -10.95 8.94
C PRO A 271 9.01 -11.20 8.05
N ALA A 272 8.26 -12.26 8.36
CA ALA A 272 6.86 -12.36 7.94
C ALA A 272 5.99 -11.44 8.83
N TRP A 273 4.80 -11.07 8.35
CA TRP A 273 3.86 -10.25 9.13
C TRP A 273 2.43 -10.36 8.62
N GLN A 274 1.47 -10.04 9.49
CA GLN A 274 0.08 -9.79 9.10
C GLN A 274 -0.48 -8.60 9.88
N ALA A 275 -1.26 -7.77 9.20
CA ALA A 275 -1.95 -6.65 9.80
C ALA A 275 -3.44 -6.70 9.44
N THR A 276 -4.28 -6.42 10.43
CA THR A 276 -5.69 -6.04 10.21
C THR A 276 -5.90 -4.71 10.94
N SER A 277 -6.55 -3.75 10.30
CA SER A 277 -6.71 -2.40 10.84
C SER A 277 -8.09 -1.84 10.50
N ASN A 278 -8.69 -1.11 11.45
CA ASN A 278 -9.94 -0.38 11.24
C ASN A 278 -9.69 1.10 11.56
N HIS A 279 -9.63 1.93 10.52
CA HIS A 279 -9.29 3.34 10.60
C HIS A 279 -10.56 4.19 10.58
N ASP A 280 -10.71 5.10 11.54
CA ASP A 280 -11.73 6.14 11.49
C ASP A 280 -11.26 7.31 10.61
N LEU A 281 -11.86 7.45 9.43
CA LEU A 281 -11.45 8.43 8.43
C LEU A 281 -12.02 9.84 8.70
N THR A 282 -12.90 9.95 9.70
CA THR A 282 -13.51 11.23 10.12
C THR A 282 -12.68 11.95 11.19
N ALA A 283 -11.84 11.19 11.92
CA ALA A 283 -11.01 11.70 13.02
C ALA A 283 -9.90 12.68 12.57
N ASP A 284 -9.40 12.55 11.33
CA ASP A 284 -8.49 13.55 10.74
C ASP A 284 -9.21 14.32 9.61
N PRO A 285 -9.54 15.62 9.81
CA PRO A 285 -10.23 16.42 8.80
C PRO A 285 -9.39 16.61 7.51
N GLY A 286 -8.08 16.40 7.56
CA GLY A 286 -7.18 16.42 6.40
C GLY A 286 -7.36 15.26 5.43
N LEU A 287 -8.22 14.27 5.75
CA LEU A 287 -8.60 13.16 4.86
C LEU A 287 -9.86 13.46 4.03
N GLY A 288 -10.55 14.58 4.26
CA GLY A 288 -11.66 15.06 3.42
C GLY A 288 -13.05 14.47 3.70
N PHE A 289 -13.17 13.39 4.48
CA PHE A 289 -14.47 12.75 4.75
C PHE A 289 -15.47 13.65 5.47
N ALA A 290 -15.00 14.55 6.34
CA ALA A 290 -15.85 15.57 6.95
C ALA A 290 -16.45 16.56 5.92
N ALA A 291 -15.82 16.75 4.75
CA ALA A 291 -16.37 17.54 3.65
C ALA A 291 -17.36 16.71 2.81
N VAL A 292 -17.07 15.43 2.55
CA VAL A 292 -18.04 14.49 1.95
C VAL A 292 -19.34 14.45 2.77
N GLY A 293 -19.26 14.38 4.09
CA GLY A 293 -20.45 14.40 4.95
C GLY A 293 -21.30 15.66 4.78
N ARG A 294 -20.67 16.84 4.70
CA ARG A 294 -21.36 18.11 4.40
C ARG A 294 -21.98 18.13 3.00
N ALA A 295 -21.33 17.52 2.00
CA ALA A 295 -21.82 17.46 0.63
C ALA A 295 -23.10 16.62 0.52
N LEU A 296 -23.11 15.45 1.15
CA LEU A 296 -24.24 14.52 1.15
C LEU A 296 -25.44 15.10 1.92
N ALA A 297 -25.20 15.63 3.12
CA ALA A 297 -26.22 16.30 3.94
C ALA A 297 -26.91 17.47 3.22
N ALA A 298 -26.19 18.19 2.36
CA ALA A 298 -26.72 19.30 1.58
C ALA A 298 -27.41 18.88 0.27
N ALA A 299 -27.49 17.58 -0.02
CA ALA A 299 -28.07 17.04 -1.25
C ALA A 299 -29.29 16.13 -1.01
N THR A 300 -29.38 15.47 0.15
CA THR A 300 -30.57 14.73 0.59
C THR A 300 -31.68 15.66 1.03
N THR A 301 -32.93 15.38 0.63
CA THR A 301 -34.13 16.12 1.07
C THR A 301 -34.64 15.71 2.47
N THR A 302 -34.01 14.71 3.10
CA THR A 302 -34.45 14.02 4.31
C THR A 302 -34.20 14.82 5.60
N SER A 303 -35.04 15.82 5.86
CA SER A 303 -35.15 16.59 7.12
C SER A 303 -33.94 17.47 7.52
N PRO A 304 -34.15 18.50 8.36
CA PRO A 304 -33.09 19.41 8.80
C PRO A 304 -32.23 18.81 9.92
N GLY A 305 -31.35 17.87 9.56
CA GLY A 305 -30.30 17.35 10.42
C GLY A 305 -29.06 17.03 9.59
N ILE A 306 -27.87 17.34 10.11
CA ILE A 306 -26.62 16.79 9.54
C ILE A 306 -26.62 15.31 9.94
N PRO A 307 -26.58 14.34 9.00
CA PRO A 307 -26.50 12.94 9.36
C PRO A 307 -25.17 12.70 10.08
N ASP A 308 -25.19 11.85 11.11
CA ASP A 308 -23.93 11.40 11.73
C ASP A 308 -23.26 10.42 10.76
N ILE A 309 -22.10 10.82 10.22
CA ILE A 309 -21.46 10.16 9.08
C ILE A 309 -20.16 9.54 9.54
N SER A 310 -20.21 8.24 9.82
CA SER A 310 -19.04 7.44 10.16
C SER A 310 -18.41 6.85 8.89
N ALA A 311 -17.33 7.48 8.41
CA ALA A 311 -16.49 6.90 7.36
C ALA A 311 -15.36 6.09 8.00
N ARG A 312 -15.35 4.76 7.80
CA ARG A 312 -14.27 3.88 8.27
C ARG A 312 -13.72 3.00 7.18
N GLN A 313 -12.44 2.65 7.31
CA GLN A 313 -11.78 1.69 6.44
C GLN A 313 -11.27 0.50 7.26
N SER A 314 -11.81 -0.68 6.97
CA SER A 314 -11.14 -1.93 7.29
C SER A 314 -10.10 -2.23 6.20
N ALA A 315 -8.92 -2.70 6.59
CA ALA A 315 -7.90 -3.22 5.69
C ALA A 315 -7.20 -4.42 6.33
N ALA A 316 -6.81 -5.40 5.52
CA ALA A 316 -6.10 -6.60 5.96
C ALA A 316 -4.99 -6.96 4.95
N ALA A 317 -3.85 -7.46 5.45
CA ALA A 317 -2.71 -7.86 4.64
C ALA A 317 -1.90 -8.96 5.32
N ARG A 318 -1.28 -9.85 4.51
CA ARG A 318 -0.35 -10.89 4.95
C ARG A 318 0.85 -10.93 4.03
N TYR A 319 2.05 -10.93 4.61
CA TYR A 319 3.31 -11.05 3.88
C TYR A 319 3.98 -12.37 4.31
N GLY A 320 3.75 -13.41 3.50
CA GLY A 320 4.15 -14.78 3.77
C GLY A 320 5.32 -15.25 2.90
N ARG A 321 5.66 -16.52 3.06
CA ARG A 321 6.79 -17.15 2.37
C ARG A 321 6.55 -17.30 0.87
N TRP A 322 5.33 -17.73 0.50
CA TRP A 322 4.96 -18.08 -0.87
C TRP A 322 4.37 -16.92 -1.65
N GLY A 323 3.81 -15.93 -0.96
CA GLY A 323 3.18 -14.77 -1.57
C GLY A 323 2.86 -13.65 -0.59
N PHE A 324 2.23 -12.61 -1.13
CA PHE A 324 1.19 -11.88 -0.42
C PHE A 324 -0.06 -12.78 -0.53
N GLU A 325 -0.02 -13.83 0.30
CA GLU A 325 -0.50 -15.22 0.03
C GLU A 325 -1.99 -15.36 -0.32
N ALA A 326 -2.45 -16.32 -1.13
CA ALA A 326 -1.90 -17.61 -1.61
C ALA A 326 -2.42 -17.91 -3.05
N ALA A 327 -1.93 -18.78 -3.94
CA ALA A 327 -0.73 -19.62 -4.14
C ALA A 327 -0.69 -19.93 -5.69
N ALA A 328 0.21 -20.69 -6.33
CA ALA A 328 1.27 -21.58 -5.86
C ALA A 328 2.54 -21.57 -6.78
N VAL A 329 2.75 -22.60 -7.62
CA VAL A 329 4.12 -23.04 -8.01
C VAL A 329 4.26 -23.60 -9.44
N THR A 330 5.34 -23.23 -10.15
CA THR A 330 6.31 -24.11 -10.86
C THR A 330 7.48 -23.27 -11.41
N SER A 331 8.68 -23.84 -11.59
CA SER A 331 9.93 -23.12 -11.87
C SER A 331 10.80 -23.75 -12.97
N VAL A 332 11.61 -22.91 -13.65
CA VAL A 332 12.85 -23.27 -14.36
C VAL A 332 13.83 -22.10 -14.23
N ALA A 333 15.12 -22.36 -14.09
CA ALA A 333 16.17 -21.34 -14.15
C ALA A 333 17.38 -21.84 -14.95
N LEU A 334 17.89 -21.02 -15.86
CA LEU A 334 19.14 -21.27 -16.60
C LEU A 334 20.16 -20.19 -16.23
N ARG A 335 21.39 -20.59 -15.87
CA ARG A 335 22.46 -19.65 -15.50
C ARG A 335 23.56 -19.70 -16.56
N SER A 336 23.73 -18.61 -17.31
CA SER A 336 24.96 -18.35 -18.06
C SER A 336 25.93 -17.54 -17.19
N ALA A 337 27.23 -17.69 -17.42
CA ALA A 337 28.27 -16.98 -16.68
C ALA A 337 29.17 -16.22 -17.65
N VAL A 338 29.25 -14.89 -17.49
CA VAL A 338 30.29 -14.06 -18.10
C VAL A 338 31.29 -13.73 -17.00
N VAL A 339 32.56 -14.08 -17.21
CA VAL A 339 33.60 -13.88 -16.19
C VAL A 339 34.03 -12.41 -16.17
N SER A 340 33.67 -11.71 -15.09
CA SER A 340 34.21 -10.38 -14.75
C SER A 340 35.33 -10.52 -13.72
N SER A 341 36.41 -9.76 -13.90
CA SER A 341 37.58 -9.74 -13.00
C SER A 341 37.49 -8.69 -11.87
N VAL A 342 36.39 -7.94 -11.80
CA VAL A 342 36.13 -6.95 -10.72
C VAL A 342 35.79 -7.70 -9.42
N PRO A 343 36.34 -7.31 -8.25
CA PRO A 343 36.01 -7.94 -6.97
C PRO A 343 34.51 -7.84 -6.66
N SER A 344 33.92 -8.97 -6.28
CA SER A 344 32.51 -9.08 -5.90
C SER A 344 32.24 -8.36 -4.58
N ARG A 345 31.24 -7.47 -4.55
CA ARG A 345 30.69 -6.92 -3.31
C ARG A 345 29.32 -7.52 -3.04
N SER A 346 29.13 -7.97 -1.80
CA SER A 346 27.89 -8.60 -1.35
C SER A 346 27.25 -7.75 -0.26
N ALA A 347 25.98 -7.39 -0.43
CA ALA A 347 25.19 -6.70 0.59
C ALA A 347 24.11 -7.61 1.18
N THR A 348 24.01 -7.67 2.50
CA THR A 348 22.85 -8.22 3.20
C THR A 348 22.03 -7.04 3.72
N LEU A 349 20.80 -6.88 3.22
CA LEU A 349 19.83 -5.87 3.68
C LEU A 349 18.92 -6.51 4.73
N ARG A 350 18.69 -5.84 5.86
CA ARG A 350 17.92 -6.37 6.99
C ARG A 350 16.73 -5.46 7.32
N PHE A 351 15.52 -5.93 7.07
CA PHE A 351 14.31 -5.25 7.53
C PHE A 351 14.06 -5.60 9.00
N GLY A 352 15.00 -5.19 9.87
CA GLY A 352 15.10 -5.59 11.28
C GLY A 352 14.58 -4.54 12.29
N HIS A 353 13.90 -3.50 11.83
CA HIS A 353 13.22 -2.50 12.66
C HIS A 353 12.08 -1.86 11.84
N PRO A 354 11.24 -0.97 12.40
CA PRO A 354 10.05 -0.49 11.71
C PRO A 354 10.28 0.04 10.30
N TYR A 355 9.47 -0.43 9.35
CA TYR A 355 9.62 -0.18 7.92
C TYR A 355 8.28 -0.05 7.19
N ALA A 356 8.31 0.57 6.01
CA ALA A 356 7.14 0.74 5.15
C ALA A 356 7.04 -0.39 4.11
N VAL A 357 5.82 -0.80 3.78
CA VAL A 357 5.52 -1.65 2.62
C VAL A 357 4.42 -0.98 1.80
N VAL A 358 4.57 -0.90 0.48
CA VAL A 358 3.55 -0.34 -0.42
C VAL A 358 3.31 -1.29 -1.59
N ALA A 359 2.04 -1.60 -1.85
CA ALA A 359 1.62 -2.39 -3.01
C ALA A 359 1.09 -1.46 -4.12
N VAL A 360 1.74 -1.48 -5.29
CA VAL A 360 1.45 -0.59 -6.43
C VAL A 360 1.21 -1.42 -7.69
N THR A 361 0.16 -1.08 -8.42
CA THR A 361 -0.17 -1.74 -9.69
C THR A 361 0.75 -1.28 -10.82
N GLY A 362 1.20 -2.24 -11.63
CA GLY A 362 1.98 -2.00 -12.85
C GLY A 362 1.09 -1.56 -14.02
N ALA A 363 1.71 -1.35 -15.18
CA ALA A 363 1.00 -1.01 -16.41
C ALA A 363 0.83 -2.25 -17.31
N ARG A 364 -0.38 -2.81 -17.41
CA ARG A 364 -0.70 -3.93 -18.32
C ARG A 364 -0.57 -3.52 -19.78
N ARG A 365 -0.85 -2.24 -20.06
CA ARG A 365 -0.89 -1.63 -21.40
C ARG A 365 -0.43 -0.18 -21.37
N ARG A 366 -0.02 0.36 -22.52
CA ARG A 366 0.32 1.79 -22.66
C ARG A 366 -0.92 2.64 -22.35
N GLY A 367 -0.86 3.46 -21.30
CA GLY A 367 -2.00 4.27 -20.85
C GLY A 367 -3.05 3.51 -20.05
N ASP A 368 -2.67 2.39 -19.42
CA ASP A 368 -3.49 1.73 -18.38
C ASP A 368 -3.78 2.71 -17.23
N PRO A 369 -5.05 2.96 -16.85
CA PRO A 369 -5.39 3.85 -15.73
C PRO A 369 -4.81 3.39 -14.39
N TRP A 370 -4.55 2.08 -14.23
CA TRP A 370 -3.95 1.51 -13.03
C TRP A 370 -2.42 1.71 -12.93
N ALA A 371 -1.75 2.19 -13.98
CA ALA A 371 -0.30 2.34 -14.00
C ALA A 371 0.23 3.22 -12.84
N GLY A 372 0.86 2.59 -11.85
CA GLY A 372 1.40 3.26 -10.67
C GLY A 372 0.37 3.59 -9.58
N VAL A 373 -0.80 2.96 -9.54
CA VAL A 373 -1.80 3.21 -8.48
C VAL A 373 -1.42 2.45 -7.19
N PRO A 374 -1.14 3.14 -6.06
CA PRO A 374 -0.88 2.47 -4.78
C PRO A 374 -2.20 1.98 -4.17
N VAL A 375 -2.39 0.66 -4.18
CA VAL A 375 -3.61 0.00 -3.67
C VAL A 375 -3.57 -0.14 -2.16
N PHE A 376 -2.41 -0.52 -1.60
CA PHE A 376 -2.21 -0.72 -0.17
C PHE A 376 -0.90 -0.09 0.34
N ALA A 377 -0.90 0.30 1.62
CA ALA A 377 0.28 0.70 2.37
C ALA A 377 0.25 0.02 3.75
N ALA A 378 1.42 -0.30 4.31
CA ALA A 378 1.55 -0.83 5.65
C ALA A 378 2.77 -0.24 6.37
N TRP A 379 2.63 -0.05 7.68
CA TRP A 379 3.74 0.24 8.59
C TRP A 379 3.97 -1.01 9.45
N VAL A 380 5.15 -1.61 9.34
CA VAL A 380 5.47 -2.92 9.92
C VAL A 380 6.34 -2.73 11.15
N CYS A 381 5.76 -2.85 12.35
CA CYS A 381 6.52 -2.86 13.61
C CYS A 381 6.25 -4.07 14.53
N GLU A 382 5.22 -4.87 14.23
CA GLU A 382 4.91 -6.13 14.91
C GLU A 382 5.06 -7.28 13.90
N PRO A 383 6.26 -7.88 13.79
CA PRO A 383 6.46 -9.04 12.95
C PRO A 383 5.86 -10.31 13.56
N ALA A 384 5.67 -11.32 12.71
CA ALA A 384 5.22 -12.66 13.09
C ALA A 384 6.23 -13.73 12.62
N ASP A 385 6.24 -14.88 13.29
CA ASP A 385 6.99 -16.04 12.81
C ASP A 385 6.48 -16.53 11.47
N VAL A 386 7.37 -17.10 10.66
CA VAL A 386 7.01 -17.62 9.32
C VAL A 386 5.95 -18.71 9.44
N ALA A 387 5.96 -19.54 10.47
CA ALA A 387 4.94 -20.56 10.71
C ALA A 387 3.55 -20.02 11.16
N ALA A 388 3.45 -18.73 11.50
CA ALA A 388 2.18 -18.07 11.86
C ALA A 388 1.50 -17.40 10.65
N ILE A 389 2.19 -17.28 9.52
CA ILE A 389 1.70 -16.75 8.25
C ILE A 389 1.71 -17.90 7.21
N GLY A 390 0.72 -17.97 6.32
CA GLY A 390 0.69 -18.96 5.23
C GLY A 390 1.95 -18.93 4.35
#